data_AF-A0AAV4SID0-F1
#
_entry.id   AF-A0AAV4SID0-F1
#
_cell.length_a   1.000
_cell.length_b   1.000
_cell.length_c   1.000
_cell.angle_alpha   90.00
_cell.angle_beta   90.00
_cell.angle_gamma   90.00
#
_symmetry.space_group_name_H-M   'P 1'
#
loop_
_entity.id
_entity.type
_entity.pdbx_description
1 polymer ?
#
loop_
_entity_poly.entity_id
_entity_poly.type
_entity_poly.pdbx_seq_one_letter_code
_entity_poly.pdbx_strand_id
1 'polypeptide(L)'
;MDLKGKGITPEERKIIIKLRNEGKTLREIGKIVGRTHSSIQRVINNYTSSKFIISKPRSGRPSKLTAREKRYVFKSNGITFLLRRPPYSSILCPND
;
A
#
# COMPACT_ATOMS: atom_id res chain seq x y z
N MET A 1 -3.53 25.71 8.05
CA MET A 1 -2.95 24.87 6.99
C MET A 1 -3.70 23.54 6.98
N ASP A 2 -4.85 23.48 6.33
CA ASP A 2 -5.65 22.25 6.25
C ASP A 2 -5.15 21.37 5.10
N LEU A 3 -4.60 20.20 5.42
CA LEU A 3 -4.16 19.18 4.46
C LEU A 3 -5.36 18.43 3.85
N LYS A 4 -6.36 19.17 3.37
CA LYS A 4 -7.61 18.63 2.82
C LYS A 4 -7.32 17.84 1.54
N GLY A 5 -7.78 16.59 1.48
CA GLY A 5 -7.63 15.69 0.32
C GLY A 5 -6.33 14.87 0.25
N LYS A 6 -5.27 15.24 0.98
CA LYS A 6 -4.05 14.43 1.06
C LYS A 6 -4.22 13.30 2.07
N GLY A 7 -3.86 12.08 1.66
CA GLY A 7 -3.79 10.93 2.56
C GLY A 7 -2.81 11.18 3.72
N ILE A 8 -2.98 10.42 4.81
CA ILE A 8 -2.04 10.44 5.92
C ILE A 8 -0.86 9.54 5.54
N THR A 9 0.32 10.13 5.48
CA THR A 9 1.58 9.44 5.20
C THR A 9 1.93 8.45 6.33
N PRO A 10 2.73 7.42 6.04
CA PRO A 10 3.17 6.48 7.08
C PRO A 10 3.99 7.18 8.18
N GLU A 11 4.69 8.27 7.87
CA GLU A 11 5.45 9.05 8.85
C GLU A 11 4.54 9.82 9.82
N GLU A 12 3.55 10.54 9.30
CA GLU A 12 2.52 11.18 10.14
C GLU A 12 1.82 10.16 11.05
N ARG A 13 1.56 8.94 10.56
CA ARG A 13 0.98 7.87 11.40
C ARG A 13 1.90 7.44 12.53
N LYS A 14 3.20 7.31 12.28
CA LYS A 14 4.18 7.00 13.35
C LYS A 14 4.15 8.08 14.43
N ILE A 15 4.09 9.35 14.03
CA ILE A 15 4.01 10.48 14.96
C ILE A 15 2.72 10.40 15.78
N ILE A 16 1.56 10.19 15.13
CA ILE A 16 0.26 10.06 15.80
C ILE A 16 0.28 8.94 16.86
N ILE A 17 0.84 7.77 16.53
CA ILE A 17 0.92 6.63 17.44
C ILE A 17 1.84 6.94 18.63
N LYS A 18 3.01 7.54 18.39
CA LYS A 18 3.93 7.97 19.46
C LYS A 18 3.25 8.93 20.44
N LEU A 19 2.63 10.00 19.92
CA LEU A 19 1.93 10.99 20.75
C LEU A 19 0.74 10.39 21.52
N ARG A 20 0.08 9.38 20.96
CA ARG A 20 -0.99 8.66 21.66
C ARG A 20 -0.44 7.79 22.80
N ASN A 21 0.72 7.17 22.62
CA ASN A 21 1.40 6.40 23.67
C ASN A 21 1.93 7.31 24.80
N GLU A 22 2.29 8.55 24.47
CA GLU A 22 2.61 9.60 25.45
C GLU A 22 1.38 10.11 26.23
N GLY A 23 0.17 9.67 25.88
CA GLY A 23 -1.07 10.03 26.59
C GLY A 23 -1.74 11.32 26.11
N LYS A 24 -1.28 11.92 25.00
CA LYS A 24 -1.91 13.15 24.47
C LYS A 24 -3.32 12.91 23.95
N THR A 25 -4.17 13.92 24.08
CA THR A 25 -5.55 13.84 23.59
C THR A 25 -5.60 13.92 22.06
N LEU A 26 -6.65 13.36 21.47
CA LEU A 26 -6.86 13.36 20.02
C LEU A 26 -6.89 14.77 19.41
N ARG A 27 -7.41 15.74 20.17
CA ARG A 27 -7.50 17.15 19.73
C ARG A 27 -6.12 17.81 19.71
N GLU A 28 -5.29 17.57 20.72
CA GLU A 28 -3.91 18.10 20.77
C GLU A 28 -3.06 17.51 19.65
N ILE A 29 -3.16 16.20 19.43
CA ILE A 29 -2.49 15.53 18.30
C ILE A 29 -2.93 16.16 16.97
N GLY A 30 -4.21 16.52 16.84
CA GLY A 30 -4.76 17.22 15.68
C GLY A 30 -4.12 18.56 15.42
N LYS A 31 -3.94 19.35 16.48
CA LYS A 31 -3.26 20.65 16.41
C LYS A 31 -1.79 20.51 16.02
N ILE A 32 -1.09 19.50 16.57
CA ILE A 32 0.34 19.26 16.29
C ILE A 32 0.56 18.81 14.85
N VAL A 33 -0.24 17.84 14.37
CA VAL A 33 -0.06 17.23 13.04
C VAL A 33 -0.79 18.01 11.94
N GLY A 34 -1.64 18.98 12.30
CA GLY A 34 -2.45 19.73 11.33
C GLY A 34 -3.57 18.89 10.70
N ARG A 35 -4.14 17.95 11.45
CA ARG A 35 -5.18 17.03 10.98
C ARG A 35 -6.43 17.09 11.86
N THR A 36 -7.57 16.74 11.28
CA THR A 36 -8.84 16.72 12.01
C THR A 36 -8.87 15.61 13.05
N HIS A 37 -9.61 15.84 14.13
CA HIS A 37 -9.86 14.86 15.19
C HIS A 37 -10.34 13.50 14.63
N SER A 38 -11.30 13.51 13.71
CA SER A 38 -11.86 12.30 13.09
C SER A 38 -10.83 11.50 12.31
N SER A 39 -9.90 12.19 11.63
CA SER A 39 -8.81 11.54 10.90
C SER A 39 -7.87 10.79 11.84
N ILE A 40 -7.52 11.42 12.96
CA ILE A 40 -6.64 10.82 13.99
C ILE A 40 -7.32 9.65 14.66
N GLN A 41 -8.59 9.81 15.05
CA GLN A 41 -9.38 8.73 15.63
C GLN A 41 -9.41 7.50 14.71
N ARG A 42 -9.61 7.71 13.41
CA ARG A 42 -9.57 6.63 12.41
C ARG A 42 -8.21 5.94 12.33
N VAL A 43 -7.10 6.69 12.39
CA VAL A 43 -5.75 6.12 12.42
C VAL A 43 -5.55 5.24 13.65
N ILE A 44 -5.94 5.72 14.82
CA ILE A 44 -5.77 4.98 16.08
C ILE A 44 -6.62 3.71 16.08
N ASN A 45 -7.90 3.78 15.68
CA ASN A 45 -8.77 2.60 15.62
C ASN A 45 -8.25 1.54 14.62
N ASN A 46 -7.69 1.97 13.49
CA ASN A 46 -7.06 1.05 12.55
C ASN A 46 -5.79 0.41 13.13
N TYR A 47 -5.02 1.19 13.90
CA TYR A 47 -3.80 0.69 14.54
C TYR A 47 -4.11 -0.28 15.68
N THR A 48 -5.13 -0.02 16.51
CA THR A 48 -5.51 -0.94 17.60
C THR A 48 -6.02 -2.28 17.07
N SER A 49 -6.75 -2.27 15.97
CA SER A 49 -7.28 -3.50 15.33
C SER A 49 -6.22 -4.28 14.55
N SER A 50 -5.43 -3.61 13.71
CA SER A 50 -4.54 -4.27 12.76
C SER A 50 -3.06 -4.23 13.15
N LYS A 51 -2.66 -3.33 14.05
CA LYS A 51 -1.27 -3.03 14.46
C LYS A 51 -0.33 -2.62 13.32
N PHE A 52 -0.85 -2.38 12.11
CA PHE A 52 -0.05 -1.91 10.99
C PHE A 52 0.03 -0.38 10.95
N ILE A 53 1.25 0.11 10.71
CA ILE A 53 1.50 1.55 10.50
C ILE A 53 1.01 1.97 9.11
N ILE A 54 1.18 1.10 8.11
CA ILE A 54 0.85 1.40 6.71
C ILE A 54 -0.65 1.18 6.47
N SER A 55 -1.29 2.03 5.67
CA SER A 55 -2.67 1.82 5.24
C SER A 55 -2.78 0.64 4.28
N LYS A 56 -3.79 -0.21 4.48
CA LYS A 56 -4.09 -1.28 3.52
C LYS A 56 -4.39 -0.68 2.14
N PRO A 57 -3.86 -1.25 1.04
CA PRO A 57 -4.24 -0.83 -0.30
C PRO A 57 -5.74 -1.01 -0.51
N ARG A 58 -6.35 -0.13 -1.31
CA ARG A 58 -7.75 -0.28 -1.70
C ARG A 58 -7.87 -1.49 -2.63
N SER A 59 -8.85 -2.35 -2.38
CA SER A 59 -9.13 -3.52 -3.23
C SER A 59 -9.52 -3.17 -4.67
N GLY A 60 -9.92 -1.92 -4.91
CA GLY A 60 -10.36 -1.46 -6.22
C GLY A 60 -11.69 -2.07 -6.65
N ARG A 61 -12.11 -1.77 -7.88
CA ARG A 61 -13.29 -2.39 -8.49
C ARG A 61 -12.89 -3.76 -9.04
N PRO A 62 -13.67 -4.83 -8.80
CA PRO A 62 -13.38 -6.13 -9.40
C PRO A 62 -13.42 -6.04 -10.93
N SER A 63 -12.56 -6.81 -11.60
CA SER A 63 -12.53 -6.84 -13.05
C SER A 63 -13.74 -7.57 -13.63
N LYS A 64 -14.21 -7.12 -14.80
CA LYS A 64 -15.30 -7.78 -15.52
C LYS A 64 -14.99 -9.25 -15.84
N LEU A 65 -13.73 -9.52 -16.19
CA LEU A 65 -13.25 -10.86 -16.50
C LEU A 65 -12.74 -11.55 -15.23
N THR A 66 -13.11 -12.82 -15.09
CA THR A 66 -12.56 -13.77 -14.13
C THR A 66 -11.09 -14.12 -14.47
N ALA A 67 -10.38 -14.71 -13.50
CA ALA A 67 -9.00 -15.17 -13.73
C ALA A 67 -8.91 -16.22 -14.86
N ARG A 68 -9.95 -17.05 -15.01
CA ARG A 68 -10.03 -18.08 -16.06
C ARG A 68 -10.19 -17.46 -17.45
N GLU A 69 -11.10 -16.50 -17.58
CA GLU A 69 -11.32 -15.79 -18.86
C GLU A 69 -10.09 -14.99 -19.26
N LYS A 70 -9.45 -14.29 -18.31
CA LYS A 70 -8.16 -13.62 -18.58
C LYS A 70 -7.14 -14.61 -19.12
N ARG A 71 -6.96 -15.77 -18.47
CA ARG A 71 -6.04 -16.82 -18.92
C ARG A 71 -6.37 -17.32 -20.33
N TYR A 72 -7.65 -17.45 -20.65
CA TYR A 72 -8.09 -17.85 -22.00
C TYR A 72 -7.76 -16.77 -23.04
N VAL A 73 -7.98 -15.49 -22.75
CA VAL A 73 -7.61 -14.36 -23.61
C VAL A 73 -6.10 -14.32 -23.85
N PHE A 74 -5.27 -14.51 -22.81
CA PHE A 74 -3.81 -14.58 -22.96
C PHE A 74 -3.35 -15.77 -23.82
N LYS A 75 -4.02 -16.94 -23.70
CA LYS A 75 -3.69 -18.14 -24.48
C LYS A 75 -4.12 -18.03 -25.94
N SER A 76 -5.33 -17.50 -26.20
CA SER A 76 -5.88 -17.33 -27.55
C SER A 76 -5.14 -16.27 -28.37
N ASN A 77 -4.68 -15.19 -27.75
CA ASN A 77 -3.92 -14.13 -28.44
C ASN A 77 -2.43 -14.45 -28.66
N GLY A 78 -1.93 -15.63 -28.27
CA GLY A 78 -0.55 -16.07 -28.56
C GLY A 78 0.59 -15.30 -27.87
N ILE A 79 0.30 -14.26 -27.09
CA ILE A 79 1.30 -13.35 -26.48
C ILE A 79 2.20 -14.06 -25.44
N THR A 80 1.77 -15.21 -24.93
CA THR A 80 2.49 -15.98 -23.91
C THR A 80 3.86 -16.51 -24.37
N PHE A 81 4.11 -16.65 -25.68
CA PHE A 81 5.35 -17.24 -26.19
C PHE A 81 6.58 -16.30 -26.06
N LEU A 82 6.37 -14.97 -26.08
CA LEU A 82 7.47 -14.01 -26.17
C LEU A 82 8.05 -13.53 -24.83
N LEU A 83 7.40 -13.82 -23.69
CA LEU A 83 7.85 -13.36 -22.36
C LEU A 83 8.51 -14.45 -21.49
N ARG A 84 8.63 -15.68 -21.98
CA ARG A 84 9.62 -16.62 -21.45
C ARG A 84 10.99 -16.22 -22.00
N ARG A 85 11.65 -15.27 -21.34
CA ARG A 85 13.10 -15.11 -21.49
C ARG A 85 13.74 -16.50 -21.29
N PRO A 86 14.59 -16.98 -22.21
CA PRO A 86 15.34 -18.20 -21.96
C PRO A 86 16.15 -18.05 -20.67
N PRO A 87 16.32 -19.12 -19.87
CA PRO A 87 17.24 -19.07 -18.76
C PRO A 87 18.64 -18.78 -19.32
N TYR A 88 19.33 -17.82 -18.71
CA TYR A 88 20.71 -17.45 -18.96
C TYR A 88 21.58 -18.66 -19.37
N SER A 89 21.92 -18.77 -20.64
CA SER A 89 22.95 -19.68 -21.16
C SER A 89 23.87 -18.89 -22.09
N SER A 90 24.82 -18.12 -21.54
CA SER A 90 26.04 -17.64 -22.23
C SER A 90 26.80 -16.53 -21.48
N ILE A 91 27.03 -16.61 -20.17
CA ILE A 91 28.15 -15.85 -19.56
C ILE A 91 28.80 -16.74 -18.49
N LEU A 92 30.11 -16.94 -18.64
CA LEU A 92 31.05 -17.75 -17.84
C LEU A 92 31.34 -19.16 -18.37
N CYS A 93 32.19 -19.21 -19.40
CA CYS A 93 33.45 -19.97 -19.39
C CYS A 93 34.40 -19.30 -20.40
N PRO A 94 35.36 -18.47 -19.97
CA PRO A 94 36.54 -18.19 -20.77
C PRO A 94 37.34 -19.50 -20.90
N ASN A 95 37.73 -19.84 -22.12
CA ASN A 95 38.74 -20.85 -22.37
C ASN A 95 40.08 -20.33 -21.85
N ASP A 96 40.78 -21.14 -21.06
CA ASP A 96 42.25 -21.25 -21.01
C ASP A 96 42.60 -22.66 -20.50
#